data_AF-A0A3D3CRF7-F1
#
_entry.id   AF-A0A3D3CRF7-F1
#
_cell.length_a   1.000
_cell.length_b   1.000
_cell.length_c   1.000
_cell.angle_alpha   90.00
_cell.angle_beta   90.00
_cell.angle_gamma   90.00
#
_symmetry.space_group_name_H-M   'P 1'
#
loop_
_entity.id
_entity.type
_entity.pdbx_description
1 polymer ?
#
loop_
_entity_poly.entity_id
_entity_poly.type
_entity_poly.pdbx_seq_one_letter_code
_entity_poly.pdbx_strand_id
1 'polypeptide(L)'
;VLSPQIFWFRKMRRNLVVTFFMSVIVNIGMWFERFVIIVTSLYREYIPSGWSTYYTPTIWEIGFYLGTFGLFFTCYFLFSKFFPVIAVAEIKHILKKSGANYKVKMGPEESESIEAFAHEYEHAH
;
A
#
# COMPACT_ATOMS: atom_id res chain seq x y z
N VAL A 1 -16.60 -13.28 -0.03
CA VAL A 1 -15.71 -12.36 0.71
C VAL A 1 -15.88 -12.54 2.21
N LEU A 2 -15.02 -13.34 2.84
CA LEU A 2 -15.00 -13.59 4.30
C LEU A 2 -13.92 -12.76 5.02
N SER A 3 -12.97 -12.17 4.28
CA SER A 3 -11.84 -11.41 4.83
C SER A 3 -12.23 -10.19 5.69
N PRO A 4 -13.23 -9.35 5.34
CA PRO A 4 -13.56 -8.20 6.19
C PRO A 4 -14.24 -8.58 7.51
N GLN A 5 -14.85 -9.77 7.58
CA GLN A 5 -15.54 -10.24 8.79
C GLN A 5 -14.58 -10.48 9.95
N ILE A 6 -13.32 -10.76 9.63
CA ILE A 6 -12.25 -11.03 10.60
C ILE A 6 -11.85 -9.75 11.37
N PHE A 7 -12.09 -8.56 10.82
CA PHE A 7 -11.80 -7.29 11.49
C PHE A 7 -12.82 -6.89 12.56
N TRP A 8 -13.93 -7.62 12.71
CA TRP A 8 -14.89 -7.41 13.79
C TRP A 8 -14.26 -7.65 15.18
N PHE A 9 -13.25 -8.52 15.25
CA PHE A 9 -12.50 -8.77 16.48
C PHE A 9 -11.41 -7.72 16.68
N ARG A 10 -11.59 -6.88 17.71
CA ARG A 10 -10.64 -5.81 18.08
C ARG A 10 -9.19 -6.30 18.26
N LYS A 11 -9.01 -7.55 18.74
CA LYS A 11 -7.69 -8.17 18.94
C LYS A 11 -6.96 -8.46 17.63
N MET A 12 -7.69 -8.73 16.54
CA MET A 12 -7.11 -9.05 15.23
C MET A 12 -6.70 -7.80 14.46
N ARG A 13 -7.46 -6.70 14.58
CA ARG A 13 -7.12 -5.41 13.94
C ARG A 13 -5.92 -4.71 14.57
N ARG A 14 -5.62 -4.96 15.84
CA ARG A 14 -4.49 -4.33 16.55
C ARG A 14 -3.18 -5.10 16.43
N ASN A 15 -3.19 -6.28 15.81
CA ASN A 15 -2.00 -7.09 15.63
C ASN A 15 -1.43 -6.83 14.22
N LEU A 16 -0.25 -6.22 14.16
CA LEU A 16 0.46 -5.88 12.91
C LEU A 16 0.62 -7.10 11.98
N VAL A 17 0.95 -8.26 12.56
CA VAL A 17 1.19 -9.49 11.80
C VAL A 17 -0.10 -9.95 11.12
N VAL A 18 -1.22 -9.96 11.85
CA VAL A 18 -2.52 -10.36 11.31
C VAL A 18 -2.97 -9.38 10.22
N THR A 19 -2.81 -8.08 10.45
CA THR A 19 -3.18 -7.06 9.44
C THR A 19 -2.31 -7.14 8.18
N PHE A 20 -1.03 -7.50 8.30
CA PHE A 20 -0.13 -7.65 7.16
C PHE A 20 -0.51 -8.85 6.28
N PHE A 21 -0.70 -10.04 6.87
CA PHE A 21 -1.14 -11.20 6.08
C PHE A 21 -2.54 -11.00 5.49
N MET A 22 -3.44 -10.33 6.22
CA MET A 22 -4.77 -9.99 5.70
C MET A 22 -4.71 -9.02 4.52
N SER A 23 -3.80 -8.03 4.52
CA SER A 23 -3.69 -7.09 3.40
C SER A 23 -3.23 -7.80 2.12
N VAL A 24 -2.31 -8.77 2.21
CA VAL A 24 -1.88 -9.59 1.07
C VAL A 24 -3.04 -10.42 0.52
N ILE A 25 -3.77 -11.13 1.40
CA ILE A 25 -4.92 -11.96 0.99
C ILE A 25 -6.01 -11.11 0.35
N VAL A 26 -6.30 -9.93 0.89
CA VAL A 26 -7.31 -9.03 0.32
C VAL A 26 -6.89 -8.54 -1.07
N ASN A 27 -5.63 -8.14 -1.26
CA ASN A 27 -5.14 -7.71 -2.57
C ASN A 27 -5.28 -8.84 -3.61
N ILE A 28 -4.87 -10.06 -3.26
CA ILE A 28 -5.03 -11.23 -4.13
C ILE A 28 -6.51 -11.51 -4.42
N GLY A 29 -7.37 -11.44 -3.39
CA GLY A 29 -8.81 -11.69 -3.53
C GLY A 29 -9.52 -10.67 -4.43
N MET A 30 -9.17 -9.39 -4.32
CA MET A 30 -9.71 -8.34 -5.19
C MET A 30 -9.24 -8.50 -6.64
N TRP A 31 -7.99 -8.94 -6.84
CA TRP A 31 -7.50 -9.26 -8.17
C TRP A 31 -8.26 -10.46 -8.78
N PHE A 32 -8.50 -11.51 -7.99
CA PHE A 32 -9.31 -12.66 -8.42
C PHE A 32 -10.76 -12.29 -8.73
N GLU A 33 -11.38 -11.38 -7.98
CA GLU A 33 -12.72 -10.85 -8.31
C GLU A 33 -12.73 -10.30 -9.74
N ARG A 34 -11.74 -9.46 -10.09
CA ARG A 34 -11.63 -8.88 -11.44
C ARG A 34 -11.32 -9.93 -12.51
N PHE A 35 -10.43 -10.87 -12.22
CA PHE A 35 -10.13 -11.98 -13.11
C PHE A 35 -11.39 -12.81 -13.41
N VAL A 36 -12.16 -13.18 -12.39
CA VAL A 36 -13.40 -13.96 -12.54
C VAL A 36 -14.42 -13.17 -13.35
N ILE A 37 -14.72 -11.92 -12.98
CA ILE A 37 -15.72 -11.11 -13.69
C ILE A 37 -15.39 -11.02 -15.19
N ILE A 38 -14.14 -10.78 -15.55
CA ILE A 38 -13.76 -10.62 -16.96
C ILE A 38 -13.78 -11.97 -17.69
N VAL A 39 -13.09 -12.99 -17.16
CA VAL A 39 -12.94 -14.28 -17.84
C VAL A 39 -14.27 -15.03 -17.95
N THR A 40 -15.08 -15.08 -16.89
CA THR A 40 -16.35 -15.80 -16.95
C THR A 40 -17.39 -15.08 -17.80
N SER A 41 -17.35 -13.75 -17.87
CA SER A 41 -18.27 -12.99 -18.73
C SER A 41 -17.95 -13.17 -20.22
N LEU A 42 -16.67 -13.31 -20.58
CA LEU A 42 -16.24 -13.52 -21.97
C LEU A 42 -16.31 -14.98 -22.42
N TYR A 43 -16.21 -15.94 -21.49
CA TYR A 43 -16.27 -17.36 -21.82
C TYR A 43 -17.61 -17.78 -22.44
N ARG A 44 -18.71 -17.16 -22.01
CA ARG A 44 -20.07 -17.57 -22.38
C ARG A 44 -20.83 -16.44 -23.06
N GLU A 45 -20.57 -16.31 -24.35
CA GLU A 45 -21.26 -15.32 -25.19
C GLU A 45 -22.68 -15.79 -25.58
N TYR A 46 -23.48 -14.85 -26.09
CA TYR A 46 -24.89 -15.07 -26.47
C TYR A 46 -25.09 -16.12 -27.56
N ILE A 47 -24.04 -16.44 -28.34
CA ILE A 47 -24.10 -17.38 -29.47
C ILE A 47 -23.29 -18.64 -29.10
N PRO A 48 -23.90 -19.85 -29.11
CA PRO A 48 -23.23 -21.09 -28.72
C PRO A 48 -21.98 -21.45 -29.53
N SER A 49 -21.88 -20.99 -30.79
CA SER A 49 -20.71 -21.23 -31.65
C SER A 49 -19.50 -20.36 -31.30
N GLY A 50 -19.69 -19.29 -30.51
CA GLY A 50 -18.63 -18.38 -30.06
C GLY A 50 -18.04 -18.76 -28.69
N TRP A 51 -18.43 -19.90 -28.11
CA TRP A 51 -17.88 -20.36 -26.85
C TRP A 51 -16.38 -20.67 -27.03
N SER A 52 -15.54 -19.75 -26.56
CA SER A 52 -14.09 -19.90 -26.61
C SER A 52 -13.62 -20.93 -25.57
N THR A 53 -12.46 -21.54 -25.82
CA THR A 53 -11.82 -22.41 -24.83
C THR A 53 -11.48 -21.60 -23.58
N TYR A 54 -11.56 -22.22 -22.40
CA TYR A 54 -11.27 -21.55 -21.13
C TYR A 54 -9.91 -20.83 -21.19
N TYR A 55 -9.89 -19.55 -20.84
CA TYR A 55 -8.70 -18.72 -20.94
C TYR A 55 -7.55 -19.31 -20.12
N THR A 56 -6.45 -19.61 -20.79
CA THR A 56 -5.22 -20.09 -20.18
C THR A 56 -4.14 -19.03 -20.40
N PRO A 57 -3.66 -18.36 -19.34
CA PRO A 57 -2.68 -17.30 -19.49
C PRO A 57 -1.35 -17.87 -20.01
N THR A 58 -0.78 -17.18 -20.98
CA THR A 58 0.54 -17.45 -21.53
C THR A 58 1.62 -16.95 -20.59
N ILE A 59 2.83 -17.51 -20.72
CA ILE A 59 3.97 -17.13 -19.87
C ILE A 59 4.36 -15.65 -20.01
N TRP A 60 4.08 -15.06 -21.17
CA TRP A 60 4.32 -13.66 -21.46
C TRP A 60 3.34 -12.72 -20.74
N GLU A 61 2.07 -13.10 -20.61
CA GLU A 61 1.07 -12.33 -19.87
C GLU A 61 1.40 -12.29 -18.37
N ILE A 62 1.81 -13.43 -17.81
CA ILE A 62 2.28 -13.51 -16.42
C ILE A 62 3.57 -12.70 -16.23
N GLY A 63 4.50 -12.79 -17.18
CA GLY A 63 5.74 -12.01 -17.18
C GLY A 63 5.48 -10.50 -17.23
N PHE A 64 4.52 -10.05 -18.05
CA PHE A 64 4.15 -8.65 -18.14
C PHE A 64 3.51 -8.16 -16.84
N TYR A 65 2.60 -8.96 -16.27
CA TYR A 65 2.01 -8.67 -14.96
C TYR A 65 3.08 -8.54 -13.87
N LEU A 66 4.01 -9.49 -13.78
CA LEU A 66 5.12 -9.43 -12.83
C LEU A 66 6.05 -8.24 -13.11
N GLY A 67 6.26 -7.91 -14.38
CA GLY A 67 7.00 -6.72 -14.82
C GLY A 67 6.41 -5.42 -14.29
N THR A 68 5.07 -5.28 -14.25
CA THR A 68 4.43 -4.10 -13.66
C THR A 68 4.66 -3.97 -12.16
N PHE A 69 4.77 -5.07 -11.41
CA PHE A 69 5.18 -5.02 -10.00
C PHE A 69 6.63 -4.56 -9.86
N GLY A 70 7.53 -5.10 -10.68
CA GLY A 70 8.93 -4.69 -10.70
C GLY A 70 9.09 -3.20 -10.98
N LEU A 71 8.39 -2.68 -11.99
CA LEU A 71 8.38 -1.25 -12.31
C LEU A 71 7.80 -0.42 -11.17
N PHE A 72 6.67 -0.84 -10.59
CA PHE A 72 6.07 -0.14 -9.44
C PHE A 72 7.04 -0.04 -8.26
N PHE A 73 7.66 -1.14 -7.85
CA PHE A 73 8.63 -1.14 -6.75
C PHE A 73 9.88 -0.33 -7.09
N THR A 74 10.34 -0.38 -8.34
CA THR A 74 11.49 0.42 -8.79
C THR A 74 11.20 1.91 -8.66
N CYS A 75 10.04 2.38 -9.17
CA CYS A 75 9.62 3.77 -9.02
C CYS A 75 9.37 4.14 -7.55
N TYR A 76 8.80 3.24 -6.75
CA TYR A 76 8.56 3.46 -5.33
C TYR A 76 9.86 3.62 -4.54
N PHE A 77 10.86 2.77 -4.78
CA PHE A 77 12.17 2.90 -4.14
C PHE A 77 12.92 4.15 -4.60
N LEU A 78 12.81 4.50 -5.87
CA LEU A 78 13.35 5.75 -6.40
C LEU A 78 12.72 6.96 -5.70
N PHE A 79 11.40 6.97 -5.56
CA PHE A 79 10.66 8.00 -4.85
C PHE A 79 11.05 8.07 -3.37
N SER A 80 11.10 6.92 -2.69
CA SER A 80 11.48 6.85 -1.28
C SER A 80 12.92 7.28 -1.00
N LYS A 81 13.81 7.21 -2.00
CA LYS A 81 15.20 7.64 -1.88
C LYS A 81 15.38 9.14 -2.15
N PHE A 82 14.66 9.71 -3.11
CA PHE A 82 14.87 11.10 -3.53
C PHE A 82 13.90 12.10 -2.91
N PHE A 83 12.75 11.66 -2.41
CA PHE A 83 11.73 12.53 -1.84
C PHE A 83 11.42 12.13 -0.39
N PRO A 84 11.11 13.10 0.49
CA PRO A 84 10.63 12.80 1.82
C PRO A 84 9.27 12.09 1.73
N VAL A 85 9.22 10.84 2.21
CA VAL A 85 8.01 9.99 2.19
C VAL A 85 6.89 10.57 3.07
N ILE A 86 7.23 11.48 3.98
CA ILE A 86 6.33 12.06 4.97
C ILE A 86 6.20 13.57 4.72
N ALA A 87 4.96 14.07 4.71
CA ALA A 87 4.66 15.50 4.58
C ALA A 87 5.00 16.27 5.88
N VAL A 88 6.24 16.74 6.00
CA VAL A 88 6.75 17.47 7.19
C VAL A 88 5.91 18.71 7.52
N ALA A 89 5.41 19.42 6.50
CA ALA A 89 4.59 20.62 6.69
C ALA A 89 3.26 20.31 7.41
N GLU A 90 2.61 19.20 7.06
CA GLU A 90 1.35 18.78 7.69
C GLU A 90 1.58 18.29 9.12
N ILE A 91 2.67 17.54 9.35
CA ILE A 91 3.05 17.07 10.69
C ILE A 91 3.25 18.25 11.64
N LYS A 92 4.00 19.28 11.25
CA LYS A 92 4.21 20.48 12.09
C LYS A 92 2.89 21.18 12.43
N HIS A 93 1.95 21.25 11.50
CA HIS A 93 0.64 21.87 11.74
C HIS A 93 -0.24 21.03 12.70
N ILE A 94 -0.25 19.71 12.57
CA ILE A 94 -1.00 18.81 13.45
C ILE A 94 -0.41 18.80 14.86
N LEU A 95 0.91 18.75 14.99
CA LEU A 95 1.60 18.80 16.28
C LEU A 95 1.32 20.11 17.04
N LYS A 96 1.33 21.24 16.33
CA LYS A 96 0.98 22.55 16.91
C LYS A 96 -0.46 22.61 17.42
N LYS A 97 -1.38 21.85 16.81
CA LYS A 97 -2.82 21.85 17.14
C LYS A 97 -3.24 20.79 18.17
N SER A 98 -2.63 19.60 18.18
CA SER A 98 -3.05 18.46 19.05
C SER A 98 -2.15 18.20 20.25
N GLY A 99 -0.95 18.78 20.33
CA GLY A 99 0.06 18.41 21.33
C GLY A 99 0.00 19.18 22.65
N ALA A 100 -1.00 18.96 23.52
CA ALA A 100 -0.93 19.49 24.89
C ALA A 100 0.17 18.81 25.74
N ASN A 101 0.44 17.51 25.51
CA ASN A 101 1.50 16.75 26.18
C ASN A 101 2.90 16.88 25.51
N TYR A 102 2.96 17.34 24.25
CA TYR A 102 4.23 17.41 23.51
C TYR A 102 4.98 18.73 23.74
N LYS A 103 4.26 19.82 24.02
CA LYS A 103 4.86 21.11 24.42
C LYS A 103 5.75 21.02 25.67
N VAL A 104 5.57 20.02 26.53
CA VAL A 104 6.33 19.84 27.77
C VAL A 104 7.73 19.25 27.51
N LYS A 105 7.94 18.51 26.41
CA LYS A 105 9.23 17.87 26.08
C LYS A 105 10.08 18.62 25.04
N MET A 106 9.51 19.62 24.37
CA MET A 106 10.11 20.25 23.19
C MET A 106 10.86 21.57 23.44
N GLY A 107 11.00 22.00 24.69
CA GLY A 107 11.69 23.25 25.04
C GLY A 107 13.09 23.46 24.42
N PRO A 108 13.91 22.41 24.18
CA PRO A 108 15.22 22.56 23.54
C PRO A 108 15.24 22.40 22.00
N GLU A 109 14.33 21.61 21.42
CA GLU A 109 14.34 21.30 19.96
C GLU A 109 13.66 22.39 19.11
N GLU A 110 12.86 23.27 19.73
CA GLU A 110 12.20 24.38 19.03
C GLU A 110 13.18 25.49 18.60
N SER A 111 14.42 25.49 19.13
CA SER A 111 15.46 26.48 18.81
C SER A 111 16.42 26.09 17.68
N GLU A 112 16.36 24.86 17.17
CA GLU A 112 17.30 24.44 16.12
C GLU A 112 16.81 24.79 14.72
N SER A 113 17.74 25.29 13.90
CA SER A 113 17.47 25.71 12.53
C SER A 113 17.15 24.50 11.65
N ILE A 114 16.35 24.74 10.60
CA ILE A 114 15.85 23.73 9.65
C ILE A 114 16.98 22.85 9.07
N GLU A 115 18.19 23.41 8.95
CA GLU A 115 19.38 22.77 8.43
C GLU A 115 19.99 21.74 9.40
N ALA A 116 19.97 22.01 10.70
CA ALA A 116 20.51 21.10 11.72
C ALA A 116 19.64 19.85 11.87
N PHE A 117 18.32 20.03 11.91
CA PHE A 117 17.36 18.92 12.02
C PHE A 117 17.37 18.02 10.77
N ALA A 118 17.53 18.59 9.57
CA ALA A 118 17.65 17.80 8.35
C ALA A 118 18.94 16.96 8.36
N HIS A 119 20.07 17.54 8.78
CA HIS A 119 21.36 16.87 8.81
C HIS A 119 21.41 15.73 9.85
N GLU A 120 20.81 15.89 11.03
CA GLU A 120 20.82 14.84 12.07
C GLU A 120 20.02 13.59 11.68
N TYR A 121 18.90 13.77 10.97
CA TYR A 121 18.04 12.66 10.54
C TYR A 121 18.39 12.12 9.14
N GLU A 122 19.16 12.83 8.32
CA GLU A 122 19.71 12.31 7.05
C GLU A 122 20.87 11.33 7.25
N HIS A 123 21.69 11.49 8.30
CA HIS A 123 22.87 10.64 8.56
C HIS A 123 22.61 9.44 9.47
N ALA A 124 21.36 9.21 9.89
CA ALA A 124 20.97 8.07 10.73
C ALA A 124 20.70 6.76 9.94
N HIS A 125 21.19 6.68 8.70
CA HIS A 125 21.06 5.52 7.81
C HIS A 125 22.32 4.65 7.78
#